data_AF-A0A950YDP2-F1
#
_entry.id   AF-A0A950YDP2-F1
#
_cell.length_a   1.000
_cell.length_b   1.000
_cell.length_c   1.000
_cell.angle_alpha   90.00
_cell.angle_beta   90.00
_cell.angle_gamma   90.00
#
_symmetry.space_group_name_H-M   'P 1'
#
loop_
_entity.id
_entity.type
_entity.pdbx_description
1 polymer ?
#
loop_
_entity_poly.entity_id
_entity_poly.type
_entity_poly.pdbx_seq_one_letter_code
_entity_poly.pdbx_strand_id
1 'polypeptide(L)'
;MSRDRSNAYRRVMKTLEDIGPSKLLDDEQQRIRCAADNLIFSADLNSDIEAREALEDVEMLCRALVQTGRWEHFAATRLADDVFHCGPVGPLVVQAA
;
A
#
# COMPACT_ATOMS: atom_id res chain seq x y z
N MET A 1 -11.98 -12.44 -1.83
CA MET A 1 -11.58 -11.22 -2.56
C MET A 1 -12.83 -10.48 -3.04
N SER A 2 -12.95 -9.17 -2.80
CA SER A 2 -14.13 -8.36 -3.17
C SER A 2 -13.85 -7.42 -4.35
N ARG A 3 -14.91 -6.87 -4.97
CA ARG A 3 -14.78 -5.93 -6.09
C ARG A 3 -13.99 -4.66 -5.71
N ASP A 4 -14.22 -4.15 -4.51
CA ASP A 4 -13.56 -2.93 -4.03
C ASP A 4 -12.06 -3.16 -3.85
N ARG A 5 -11.66 -4.31 -3.29
CA ARG A 5 -10.26 -4.71 -3.15
C ARG A 5 -9.56 -4.84 -4.50
N SER A 6 -10.20 -5.50 -5.47
CA SER A 6 -9.66 -5.60 -6.84
C SER A 6 -9.57 -4.24 -7.54
N ASN A 7 -10.48 -3.31 -7.26
CA ASN A 7 -10.40 -1.96 -7.81
C ASN A 7 -9.27 -1.14 -7.17
N ALA A 8 -9.06 -1.25 -5.86
CA ALA A 8 -7.94 -0.64 -5.16
C ALA A 8 -6.61 -1.14 -5.71
N TYR A 9 -6.46 -2.46 -5.84
CA TYR A 9 -5.29 -3.09 -6.46
C TYR A 9 -5.00 -2.55 -7.86
N ARG A 10 -6.03 -2.43 -8.72
CA ARG A 10 -5.85 -1.83 -10.06
C ARG A 10 -5.36 -0.39 -10.00
N ARG A 11 -5.82 0.43 -9.03
CA ARG A 11 -5.35 1.82 -8.89
C ARG A 11 -3.89 1.87 -8.44
N VAL A 12 -3.45 0.97 -7.56
CA VAL A 12 -2.03 0.82 -7.20
C VAL A 12 -1.20 0.50 -8.43
N MET A 13 -1.56 -0.56 -9.16
CA MET A 13 -0.79 -0.96 -10.36
C MET A 13 -0.75 0.14 -11.41
N LYS A 14 -1.86 0.85 -11.62
CA LYS A 14 -1.90 1.99 -12.54
C LYS A 14 -1.02 3.15 -12.08
N THR A 15 -0.96 3.43 -10.78
CA THR A 15 -0.10 4.48 -10.22
C THR A 15 1.38 4.15 -10.43
N LEU A 16 1.77 2.89 -10.22
CA LEU A 16 3.15 2.44 -10.47
C LEU A 16 3.52 2.56 -11.96
N GLU A 17 2.61 2.18 -12.85
CA GLU A 17 2.79 2.31 -14.31
C GLU A 17 2.93 3.79 -14.74
N ASP A 18 2.08 4.68 -14.23
CA ASP A 18 2.05 6.09 -14.63
C ASP A 18 3.25 6.90 -14.16
N ILE A 19 3.70 6.61 -12.94
CA ILE A 19 4.80 7.35 -12.33
C ILE A 19 6.16 6.81 -12.81
N GLY A 20 6.25 5.48 -12.89
CA GLY A 20 7.43 4.76 -13.36
C GLY A 20 8.72 5.08 -12.59
N PRO A 21 9.89 4.69 -13.15
CA PRO A 21 11.19 4.81 -12.48
C PRO A 21 11.63 6.26 -12.21
N SER A 22 10.94 7.24 -12.80
CA SER A 22 11.32 8.65 -12.73
C SER A 22 11.03 9.31 -11.37
N LYS A 23 10.09 8.78 -10.59
CA LYS A 23 9.78 9.27 -9.23
C LYS A 23 9.79 8.17 -8.16
N LEU A 24 9.63 6.91 -8.54
CA LEU A 24 9.81 5.75 -7.66
C LEU A 24 10.89 4.86 -8.24
N LEU A 25 11.92 4.58 -7.45
CA LEU A 25 12.97 3.63 -7.83
C LEU A 25 12.38 2.22 -7.99
N ASP A 26 13.04 1.36 -8.75
CA ASP A 26 12.52 0.01 -9.04
C ASP A 26 12.26 -0.80 -7.76
N ASP A 27 13.16 -0.71 -6.77
CA ASP A 27 12.99 -1.35 -5.47
C ASP A 27 11.80 -0.78 -4.69
N GLU A 28 11.55 0.53 -4.79
CA GLU A 28 10.40 1.19 -4.15
C GLU A 28 9.08 0.72 -4.79
N GLN A 29 9.04 0.64 -6.13
CA GLN A 29 7.88 0.09 -6.85
C GLN A 29 7.64 -1.37 -6.51
N GLN A 30 8.71 -2.17 -6.39
CA GLN A 30 8.60 -3.58 -6.05
C GLN A 30 8.06 -3.77 -4.63
N ARG A 31 8.51 -2.97 -3.66
CA ARG A 31 7.98 -2.98 -2.29
C ARG A 31 6.47 -2.71 -2.27
N ILE A 32 6.01 -1.68 -2.98
CA ILE A 32 4.59 -1.33 -3.09
C ILE A 32 3.79 -2.46 -3.75
N ARG A 33 4.33 -3.09 -4.80
CA ARG A 33 3.70 -4.21 -5.49
C ARG A 33 3.54 -5.42 -4.57
N CYS A 34 4.62 -5.82 -3.89
CA CYS A 34 4.58 -6.93 -2.92
C CYS A 34 3.55 -6.69 -1.83
N ALA A 35 3.48 -5.48 -1.27
CA ALA A 35 2.48 -5.16 -0.26
C ALA A 35 1.05 -5.29 -0.79
N ALA A 36 0.76 -4.75 -1.98
CA ALA A 36 -0.55 -4.89 -2.62
C ALA A 36 -0.91 -6.35 -2.93
N ASP A 37 0.06 -7.16 -3.36
CA ASP A 37 -0.11 -8.60 -3.61
C ASP A 37 -0.39 -9.36 -2.30
N ASN A 38 0.37 -9.11 -1.24
CA ASN A 38 0.14 -9.74 0.06
C ASN A 38 -1.25 -9.36 0.61
N LEU A 39 -1.60 -8.08 0.54
CA LEU A 39 -2.88 -7.57 1.01
C LEU A 39 -4.06 -8.11 0.21
N ILE A 40 -3.98 -8.23 -1.12
CA ILE A 40 -5.10 -8.69 -1.95
C ILE A 40 -5.44 -10.18 -1.74
N PHE A 41 -4.47 -10.99 -1.32
CA PHE A 41 -4.68 -12.39 -0.98
C PHE A 41 -4.95 -12.63 0.50
N SER A 42 -4.65 -11.68 1.37
CA SER A 42 -4.93 -11.78 2.80
C SER A 42 -6.44 -11.89 3.10
N ALA A 43 -6.78 -12.78 4.04
CA ALA A 43 -8.14 -12.99 4.53
C ALA A 43 -8.43 -12.20 5.81
N ASP A 44 -7.42 -12.01 6.67
CA ASP A 44 -7.51 -11.28 7.93
C ASP A 44 -6.12 -10.73 8.35
N LEU A 45 -6.01 -9.40 8.46
CA LEU A 45 -4.77 -8.71 8.83
C LEU A 45 -4.36 -8.92 10.28
N ASN A 46 -5.26 -9.35 11.16
CA ASN A 46 -4.89 -9.66 12.54
C ASN A 46 -4.03 -10.93 12.63
N SER A 47 -4.26 -11.87 11.71
CA SER A 47 -3.54 -13.15 11.66
C SER A 47 -2.37 -13.15 10.66
N ASP A 48 -2.40 -12.24 9.69
CA ASP A 48 -1.44 -12.16 8.60
C ASP A 48 -0.37 -11.10 8.89
N ILE A 49 0.65 -11.52 9.63
CA ILE A 49 1.75 -10.65 10.06
C ILE A 49 2.51 -10.09 8.85
N GLU A 50 2.73 -10.91 7.82
CA GLU A 50 3.47 -10.51 6.62
C GLU A 50 2.74 -9.40 5.85
N ALA A 51 1.43 -9.53 5.66
CA ALA A 51 0.63 -8.49 5.01
C ALA A 51 0.63 -7.17 5.81
N ARG A 52 0.64 -7.26 7.15
CA ARG A 52 0.69 -6.09 8.04
C ARG A 52 2.05 -5.39 8.00
N GLU A 53 3.14 -6.15 8.08
CA GLU A 53 4.51 -5.60 7.98
C GLU A 53 4.74 -4.96 6.61
N ALA A 54 4.25 -5.58 5.53
CA ALA A 54 4.35 -5.01 4.19
C ALA A 54 3.55 -3.71 4.03
N LEU A 55 2.39 -3.59 4.68
CA LEU A 55 1.61 -2.36 4.72
C LEU A 55 2.36 -1.24 5.47
N GLU A 56 2.88 -1.55 6.67
CA GLU A 56 3.67 -0.59 7.47
C GLU A 56 4.91 -0.10 6.70
N ASP A 57 5.58 -1.00 5.98
CA ASP A 57 6.72 -0.67 5.13
C ASP A 57 6.37 0.32 4.01
N VAL A 58 5.18 0.18 3.39
CA VAL A 58 4.69 1.13 2.37
C VAL A 58 4.32 2.48 2.99
N GLU A 59 3.71 2.50 4.17
CA GLU A 59 3.39 3.74 4.88
C GLU A 59 4.66 4.52 5.24
N MET A 60 5.69 3.83 5.73
CA MET A 60 7.01 4.41 6.00
C MET A 60 7.67 4.95 4.74
N LEU A 61 7.63 4.20 3.63
CA LEU A 61 8.15 4.64 2.34
C LEU A 61 7.44 5.92 1.86
N CYS A 62 6.11 5.95 1.88
CA CYS A 62 5.31 7.11 1.48
C CYS A 62 5.68 8.34 2.31
N ARG A 63 5.82 8.19 3.63
CA ARG A 63 6.27 9.27 4.51
C ARG A 63 7.67 9.76 4.16
N ALA A 64 8.62 8.87 3.92
CA ALA A 64 9.99 9.22 3.57
C ALA A 64 10.07 9.98 2.23
N LEU A 65 9.28 9.56 1.23
CA LEU A 65 9.21 10.25 -0.07
C LEU A 65 8.68 11.68 0.05
N VAL A 66 7.71 11.92 0.93
CA VAL A 66 7.20 13.27 1.23
C VAL A 66 8.23 14.10 1.99
N GLN A 67 8.85 13.53 3.03
CA GLN A 67 9.85 14.23 3.85
C GLN A 67 11.08 14.65 3.05
N THR A 68 11.46 13.88 2.04
CA THR A 68 12.57 14.19 1.13
C THR A 68 12.17 15.11 -0.03
N GLY A 69 10.90 15.51 -0.12
CA GLY A 69 10.38 16.37 -1.19
C GLY A 69 10.30 15.70 -2.55
N ARG A 70 10.47 14.37 -2.62
CA ARG A 70 10.33 13.61 -3.87
C ARG A 70 8.87 13.47 -4.30
N TRP A 71 7.96 13.48 -3.34
CA TRP A 71 6.52 13.31 -3.55
C TRP A 71 5.69 14.35 -2.80
N GLU A 72 4.56 14.72 -3.40
CA GLU A 72 3.53 15.52 -2.75
C GLU A 72 2.77 14.68 -1.72
N HIS A 73 2.42 15.30 -0.59
CA HIS A 73 1.69 14.63 0.50
C HIS A 73 0.41 13.96 0.01
N PHE A 74 -0.37 14.67 -0.81
CA PHE A 74 -1.63 14.14 -1.34
C PHE A 74 -1.44 12.88 -2.19
N ALA A 75 -0.41 12.83 -3.02
CA ALA A 75 -0.12 11.67 -3.86
C ALA A 75 0.31 10.46 -3.02
N ALA A 76 1.17 10.69 -2.02
CA ALA A 76 1.65 9.64 -1.13
C ALA A 76 0.52 9.07 -0.26
N THR A 77 -0.32 9.92 0.33
CA THR A 77 -1.49 9.47 1.11
C THR A 77 -2.45 8.65 0.25
N ARG A 78 -2.75 9.11 -0.97
CA ARG A 78 -3.65 8.37 -1.87
C ARG A 78 -3.12 6.99 -2.22
N LEU A 79 -1.81 6.87 -2.49
CA LEU A 79 -1.19 5.58 -2.78
C LEU A 79 -1.24 4.64 -1.57
N ALA A 80 -0.87 5.12 -0.37
CA ALA A 80 -0.94 4.33 0.85
C ALA A 80 -2.38 3.85 1.12
N ASP A 81 -3.36 4.72 0.90
CA ASP A 81 -4.78 4.39 1.09
C ASP A 81 -5.25 3.35 0.05
N ASP A 82 -4.85 3.47 -1.22
CA ASP A 82 -5.14 2.46 -2.24
C ASP A 82 -4.48 1.10 -1.93
N VAL A 83 -3.27 1.08 -1.37
CA VAL A 83 -2.61 -0.14 -0.89
C VAL A 83 -3.38 -0.74 0.29
N PHE A 84 -3.70 0.05 1.30
CA PHE A 84 -4.51 -0.38 2.46
C PHE A 84 -5.83 -1.04 2.03
N HIS A 85 -6.53 -0.45 1.08
CA HIS A 85 -7.81 -0.98 0.56
C HIS A 85 -7.67 -2.25 -0.30
N CYS A 86 -6.45 -2.70 -0.61
CA CYS A 86 -6.24 -4.05 -1.15
C CYS A 86 -6.53 -5.13 -0.10
N GLY A 87 -6.37 -4.80 1.19
CA GLY A 87 -6.58 -5.68 2.33
C GLY A 87 -8.05 -6.04 2.60
N PRO A 88 -8.31 -7.06 3.44
CA PRO A 88 -9.66 -7.38 3.88
C PRO A 88 -10.27 -6.20 4.65
N VAL A 89 -11.50 -5.81 4.27
CA VAL A 89 -12.29 -4.80 4.97
C VAL A 89 -12.94 -5.45 6.19
N GLY A 90 -12.17 -5.62 7.26
CA GLY A 90 -12.66 -6.00 8.58
C GLY A 90 -12.50 -4.83 9.54
N PRO A 91 -13.21 -4.82 10.69
CA PRO A 91 -12.88 -3.86 11.74
C PRO A 91 -11.42 -4.11 12.14
N LEU A 92 -10.54 -3.16 11.83
CA LEU A 92 -9.27 -3.01 12.54
C LEU A 92 -9.66 -2.74 13.99
N VAL A 93 -9.79 -3.78 14.80
CA VAL A 93 -9.89 -3.61 16.24
C VAL A 93 -8.50 -3.15 16.66
N VAL A 94 -8.32 -1.83 16.73
CA VAL A 94 -7.19 -1.23 17.43
C VAL A 94 -7.30 -1.69 18.88
N GLN A 95 -6.57 -2.75 19.22
CA GLN A 95 -6.29 -3.03 20.62
C GLN A 95 -5.23 -2.02 21.06
N ALA A 96 -5.69 -0.94 21.67
CA ALA A 96 -4.85 -0.15 22.56
C ALA A 96 -4.41 -1.06 23.71
N ALA A 97 -3.10 -1.27 23.82
CA ALA A 97 -2.44 -1.80 25.02
C ALA A 97 -1.86 -0.63 25.83
#